data_AF-A0A257A1X9-F1
#
_entry.id   AF-A0A257A1X9-F1
#
_cell.length_a   1.000
_cell.length_b   1.000
_cell.length_c   1.000
_cell.angle_alpha   90.00
_cell.angle_beta   90.00
_cell.angle_gamma   90.00
#
_symmetry.space_group_name_H-M   'P 1'
#
loop_
_entity.id
_entity.type
_entity.pdbx_description
1 polymer ?
#
loop_
_entity_poly.entity_id
_entity_poly.type
_entity_poly.pdbx_seq_one_letter_code
_entity_poly.pdbx_strand_id
1 'polypeptide(L)'
;MEEIRRKEVIKFSIMVLCMLSSALFAYFISLHFFPSASIFAMLFAFFIVGDIASSFLPCKKTVPLSDSIVGEPLAETIGMKNGKIVRIEKEPSIILGMLKRKEKVGEVIVSPHYLGLSKEDIEKLKKYCKEVKIFITYPMAPLILVSLLISIALEMVGFGIGNVP
;
A
#
# COMPACT_ATOMS: atom_id res chain seq x y z
N MET A 1 3.33 23.37 -7.79
CA MET A 1 2.52 22.12 -7.79
C MET A 1 2.92 21.16 -8.91
N GLU A 2 3.19 21.64 -10.13
CA GLU A 2 3.43 20.78 -11.29
C GLU A 2 4.74 19.96 -11.23
N GLU A 3 5.79 20.50 -10.62
CA GLU A 3 7.08 19.81 -10.44
C GLU A 3 7.01 18.66 -9.42
N ILE A 4 6.22 18.83 -8.35
CA ILE A 4 5.96 17.77 -7.34
C ILE A 4 5.17 16.63 -7.98
N ARG A 5 4.11 16.97 -8.72
CA ARG A 5 3.32 16.00 -9.48
C ARG A 5 4.18 15.22 -10.49
N ARG A 6 5.09 15.90 -11.21
CA ARG A 6 6.00 15.25 -12.16
C ARG A 6 6.94 14.26 -11.47
N LYS A 7 7.50 14.62 -10.32
CA LYS A 7 8.36 13.72 -9.52
C LYS A 7 7.61 12.49 -9.02
N GLU A 8 6.36 12.63 -8.59
CA GLU A 8 5.52 11.51 -8.17
C GLU A 8 5.16 10.58 -9.33
N VAL A 9 4.81 11.13 -10.50
CA VAL A 9 4.55 10.33 -11.71
C VAL A 9 5.79 9.53 -12.13
N ILE A 10 6.97 10.16 -12.13
CA ILE A 10 8.22 9.45 -12.48
C ILE A 10 8.50 8.32 -11.48
N LYS A 11 8.35 8.57 -10.17
CA LYS A 11 8.51 7.53 -9.15
C LYS A 11 7.54 6.38 -9.33
N PHE A 12 6.28 6.68 -9.61
CA PHE A 12 5.26 5.68 -9.89
C PHE A 12 5.61 4.84 -11.12
N SER A 13 6.00 5.47 -12.23
CA SER A 13 6.41 4.77 -13.45
C SER A 13 7.62 3.86 -13.24
N ILE A 14 8.63 4.33 -12.50
CA ILE A 14 9.80 3.52 -12.14
C ILE A 14 9.37 2.30 -11.31
N MET A 15 8.49 2.50 -10.34
CA MET A 15 7.94 1.41 -9.52
C MET A 15 7.21 0.35 -10.37
N VAL A 16 6.34 0.78 -11.28
CA VAL A 16 5.61 -0.13 -12.19
C VAL A 16 6.59 -0.89 -13.08
N LEU A 17 7.60 -0.21 -13.62
CA LEU A 17 8.64 -0.85 -14.44
C LEU A 17 9.43 -1.90 -13.64
N CYS A 18 9.79 -1.59 -12.39
CA CYS A 18 10.46 -2.54 -11.51
C CYS A 18 9.59 -3.76 -11.20
N MET A 19 8.29 -3.58 -10.96
CA MET A 19 7.35 -4.69 -10.76
C MET A 19 7.28 -5.60 -11.97
N LEU A 20 7.04 -5.02 -13.16
CA LEU A 20 6.92 -5.78 -14.40
C LEU A 20 8.23 -6.51 -14.73
N SER A 21 9.37 -5.83 -14.59
CA SER A 21 10.68 -6.44 -14.84
C SER A 21 10.95 -7.62 -13.89
N SER A 22 10.60 -7.48 -12.60
CA SER A 22 10.78 -8.54 -11.61
C SER A 22 9.87 -9.75 -11.87
N ALA A 23 8.61 -9.49 -12.26
CA ALA A 23 7.65 -10.54 -12.59
C ALA A 23 8.08 -11.30 -13.86
N LEU A 24 8.49 -10.59 -14.91
CA LEU A 24 9.00 -11.19 -16.15
C LEU A 24 10.27 -12.00 -15.89
N PHE A 25 11.18 -11.49 -15.06
CA PHE A 25 12.40 -12.21 -14.69
C PHE A 25 12.08 -13.52 -13.95
N ALA A 26 11.14 -13.47 -12.99
CA ALA A 26 10.66 -14.66 -12.30
C ALA A 26 9.99 -15.67 -13.25
N TYR A 27 9.21 -15.17 -14.23
CA TYR A 27 8.62 -15.99 -15.28
C TYR A 27 9.69 -16.72 -16.11
N PHE A 28 10.68 -16.01 -16.65
CA PHE A 28 11.72 -16.62 -17.50
C PHE A 28 12.60 -17.61 -16.74
N ILE A 29 12.98 -17.30 -15.49
CA ILE A 29 13.69 -18.26 -14.64
C ILE A 29 12.84 -19.49 -14.42
N SER A 30 11.59 -19.31 -13.98
CA SER A 30 10.72 -20.45 -13.70
C SER A 30 10.37 -21.23 -14.96
N LEU A 31 10.29 -20.61 -16.13
CA LEU A 31 10.08 -21.31 -17.39
C LEU A 31 11.24 -22.25 -17.72
N HIS A 32 12.46 -21.92 -17.32
CA HIS A 32 13.64 -22.75 -17.54
C HIS A 32 13.73 -23.95 -16.58
N PHE A 33 13.32 -23.78 -15.31
CA PHE A 33 13.44 -24.82 -14.28
C PHE A 33 12.14 -25.61 -14.03
N PHE A 34 10.98 -24.93 -14.05
CA PHE A 34 9.67 -25.47 -13.73
C PHE A 34 8.58 -24.85 -14.62
N PRO A 35 8.49 -25.26 -15.91
CA PRO A 35 7.60 -24.65 -16.89
C PRO A 35 6.14 -24.60 -16.44
N SER A 36 5.66 -25.67 -15.79
CA SER A 36 4.29 -25.81 -15.28
C SER A 36 3.94 -24.83 -14.16
N ALA A 37 4.93 -24.30 -13.44
CA ALA A 37 4.74 -23.36 -12.34
C ALA A 37 5.08 -21.90 -12.73
N SER A 38 5.53 -21.66 -13.97
CA SER A 38 6.06 -20.36 -14.42
C SER A 38 5.08 -19.19 -14.25
N ILE A 39 3.81 -19.40 -14.56
CA ILE A 39 2.75 -18.41 -14.38
C ILE A 39 2.51 -18.10 -12.90
N PHE A 40 2.51 -19.14 -12.04
CA PHE A 40 2.36 -18.95 -10.59
C PHE A 40 3.55 -18.19 -10.00
N ALA A 41 4.78 -18.49 -10.43
CA ALA A 41 5.98 -17.78 -10.00
C ALA A 41 5.94 -16.29 -10.41
N MET A 42 5.49 -16.00 -11.62
CA MET A 42 5.29 -14.62 -12.10
C MET A 42 4.30 -13.85 -11.24
N LEU A 43 3.11 -14.44 -10.99
CA LEU A 43 2.07 -13.81 -10.17
C LEU A 43 2.56 -13.59 -8.73
N PHE A 44 3.22 -14.58 -8.14
CA PHE A 44 3.75 -14.49 -6.78
C PHE A 44 4.80 -13.39 -6.65
N ALA A 45 5.73 -13.31 -7.60
CA ALA A 45 6.72 -12.23 -7.66
C ALA A 45 6.06 -10.86 -7.82
N PHE A 46 5.03 -10.76 -8.67
CA PHE A 46 4.26 -9.53 -8.85
C PHE A 46 3.59 -9.08 -7.55
N PHE A 47 2.95 -9.99 -6.80
CA PHE A 47 2.33 -9.67 -5.50
C PHE A 47 3.35 -9.20 -4.46
N ILE A 48 4.50 -9.86 -4.35
CA ILE A 48 5.55 -9.49 -3.38
C ILE A 48 6.10 -8.10 -3.67
N VAL A 49 6.53 -7.87 -4.92
CA VAL A 49 7.08 -6.57 -5.31
C VAL A 49 6.00 -5.51 -5.23
N GLY A 50 4.77 -5.88 -5.57
CA GLY A 50 3.55 -5.11 -5.35
C GLY A 50 3.44 -4.58 -3.93
N ASP A 51 3.33 -5.49 -2.97
CA ASP A 51 3.18 -5.18 -1.55
C ASP A 51 4.30 -4.28 -1.04
N ILE A 52 5.56 -4.61 -1.34
CA ILE A 52 6.71 -3.79 -0.93
C ILE A 52 6.61 -2.37 -1.48
N ALA A 53 6.24 -2.24 -2.75
CA ALA A 53 6.21 -0.94 -3.39
C ALA A 53 5.08 -0.04 -2.86
N SER A 54 4.01 -0.63 -2.31
CA SER A 54 2.90 0.13 -1.69
C SER A 54 3.36 1.07 -0.58
N SER A 55 4.45 0.75 0.11
CA SER A 55 5.06 1.60 1.14
C SER A 55 5.68 2.89 0.61
N PHE A 56 5.99 2.96 -0.68
CA PHE A 56 6.59 4.13 -1.33
C PHE A 56 5.55 5.01 -2.03
N LEU A 57 4.30 4.56 -2.11
CA LEU A 57 3.21 5.33 -2.68
C LEU A 57 2.74 6.41 -1.68
N PRO A 58 2.33 7.59 -2.16
CA PRO A 58 1.81 8.66 -1.32
C PRO A 58 0.37 8.34 -0.86
N CYS A 59 0.19 7.24 -0.12
CA CYS A 59 -1.10 6.75 0.36
C CYS A 59 -1.56 7.43 1.66
N LYS A 60 -0.73 8.28 2.27
CA LYS A 60 -0.99 8.91 3.57
C LYS A 60 -0.98 10.43 3.47
N LYS A 61 -1.89 11.07 4.20
CA LYS A 61 -1.97 12.54 4.32
C LYS A 61 -2.12 12.95 5.77
N THR A 62 -1.42 14.02 6.15
CA THR A 62 -1.65 14.69 7.43
C THR A 62 -2.84 15.64 7.29
N VAL A 63 -3.81 15.53 8.19
CA VAL A 63 -5.01 16.36 8.21
C VAL A 63 -5.23 16.93 9.62
N PRO A 64 -5.77 18.16 9.74
CA PRO A 64 -6.16 18.71 11.03
C PRO A 64 -7.30 17.89 11.63
N LEU A 65 -7.28 17.78 12.96
CA LEU A 65 -8.31 17.05 13.68
C LEU A 65 -9.58 17.90 13.75
N SER A 66 -10.62 17.47 13.04
CA SER A 66 -11.92 18.15 12.95
C SER A 66 -13.04 17.13 12.79
N ASP A 67 -14.29 17.54 12.99
CA ASP A 67 -15.42 16.63 12.82
C ASP A 67 -15.64 16.24 11.34
N SER A 68 -14.93 16.88 10.40
CA SER A 68 -14.96 16.58 8.97
C SER A 68 -14.16 15.34 8.58
N ILE A 69 -13.33 14.78 9.47
CA ILE A 69 -12.56 13.55 9.21
C ILE A 69 -13.21 12.29 9.80
N VAL A 70 -14.45 12.39 10.29
CA VAL A 70 -15.25 11.22 10.70
C VAL A 70 -15.40 10.29 9.51
N GLY A 71 -15.10 9.00 9.71
CA GLY A 71 -15.13 8.00 8.65
C GLY A 71 -13.83 7.87 7.84
N GLU A 72 -12.86 8.78 8.01
CA GLU A 72 -11.57 8.69 7.32
C GLU A 72 -10.65 7.63 7.98
N PRO A 73 -10.01 6.74 7.20
CA PRO A 73 -9.20 5.64 7.72
C PRO A 73 -7.91 6.14 8.37
N LEU A 74 -7.67 5.78 9.64
CA LEU A 74 -6.50 6.22 10.39
C LEU A 74 -5.25 5.42 9.98
N ALA A 75 -4.16 6.14 9.69
CA ALA A 75 -2.88 5.58 9.22
C ALA A 75 -1.78 5.55 10.28
N GLU A 76 -2.09 5.85 11.55
CA GLU A 76 -1.13 5.83 12.64
C GLU A 76 -1.74 5.27 13.94
N THR A 77 -0.88 4.75 14.81
CA THR A 77 -1.20 4.41 16.19
C THR A 77 -0.81 5.60 17.04
N ILE A 78 -1.74 6.11 17.85
CA ILE A 78 -1.50 7.20 18.79
C ILE A 78 -1.63 6.65 20.19
N GLY A 79 -0.61 6.83 21.00
CA GLY A 79 -0.67 6.45 22.41
C GLY A 79 0.32 7.22 23.27
N MET A 80 0.48 6.78 24.51
CA MET A 80 1.38 7.40 25.48
C MET A 80 2.48 6.45 25.92
N LYS A 81 3.66 7.01 26.15
CA LYS A 81 4.80 6.34 26.76
C LYS A 81 5.51 7.35 27.66
N ASN A 82 5.61 7.03 28.95
CA ASN A 82 6.26 7.89 29.96
C ASN A 82 5.70 9.34 29.96
N GLY A 83 4.38 9.50 29.87
CA GLY A 83 3.71 10.80 29.84
C GLY A 83 3.90 11.61 28.54
N LYS A 84 4.57 11.06 27.53
CA LYS A 84 4.72 11.67 26.20
C LYS A 84 3.86 10.95 25.17
N ILE A 85 3.29 11.71 24.25
CA ILE A 85 2.53 11.17 23.12
C ILE A 85 3.51 10.56 22.13
N VAL A 86 3.30 9.30 21.79
CA VAL A 86 4.04 8.55 20.78
C VAL A 86 3.09 8.26 19.62
N ARG A 87 3.58 8.52 18.40
CA ARG A 87 2.84 8.27 17.16
C ARG A 87 3.65 7.32 16.30
N ILE A 88 3.02 6.21 15.92
CA ILE A 88 3.66 5.20 15.08
C ILE A 88 2.83 5.05 13.81
N GLU A 89 3.41 5.43 12.69
CA GLU A 89 2.76 5.25 11.39
C GLU A 89 2.62 3.77 11.04
N LYS A 90 1.46 3.42 10.51
CA LYS A 90 1.21 2.09 9.95
C LYS A 90 1.99 1.93 8.66
N GLU A 91 2.66 0.80 8.55
CA GLU A 91 3.32 0.37 7.32
C GLU A 91 2.25 -0.11 6.32
N PRO A 92 2.19 0.44 5.10
CA PRO A 92 1.21 0.01 4.10
C PRO A 92 1.49 -1.41 3.58
N SER A 93 2.77 -1.80 3.45
CA SER A 93 3.22 -3.14 3.09
C SER A 93 3.10 -4.12 4.26
N ILE A 94 2.51 -5.27 3.99
CA ILE A 94 2.43 -6.37 4.96
C ILE A 94 3.83 -6.96 5.19
N ILE A 95 4.60 -7.17 4.12
CA ILE A 95 5.93 -7.79 4.18
C ILE A 95 6.90 -6.90 4.95
N LEU A 96 6.97 -5.61 4.63
CA LEU A 96 7.79 -4.67 5.38
C LEU A 96 7.27 -4.49 6.80
N GLY A 97 5.95 -4.52 7.01
CA GLY A 97 5.34 -4.48 8.34
C GLY A 97 5.76 -5.64 9.24
N MET A 98 5.96 -6.85 8.68
CA MET A 98 6.47 -8.01 9.42
C MET A 98 7.97 -7.88 9.75
N LEU A 99 8.76 -7.27 8.86
CA LEU A 99 10.19 -7.06 9.06
C LEU A 99 10.49 -5.88 10.01
N LYS A 100 9.58 -4.92 10.13
CA LYS A 100 9.76 -3.72 10.95
C LYS A 100 9.72 -4.07 12.43
N ARG A 101 10.69 -3.56 13.18
CA ARG A 101 10.74 -3.73 14.63
C ARG A 101 9.50 -3.09 15.26
N LYS A 102 8.71 -3.89 16.00
CA LYS A 102 7.52 -3.39 16.70
C LYS A 102 7.95 -2.40 17.79
N GLU A 103 7.75 -1.12 17.53
CA GLU A 103 7.87 -0.08 18.54
C GLU A 103 6.75 -0.25 19.58
N LYS A 104 7.12 -0.36 20.85
CA LYS A 104 6.16 -0.47 21.95
C LYS A 104 5.62 0.91 22.29
N VAL A 105 4.34 1.12 21.96
CA VAL A 105 3.47 2.11 22.61
C VAL A 105 3.13 1.56 24.00
N GLY A 106 3.10 2.42 25.02
CA GLY A 106 2.65 2.02 26.35
C GLY A 106 1.13 1.86 26.35
N GLU A 107 0.44 2.95 26.64
CA GLU A 107 -1.02 3.01 26.61
C GLU A 107 -1.49 3.45 25.21
N VAL A 108 -2.30 2.65 24.52
CA VAL A 108 -2.83 2.98 23.20
C VAL A 108 -4.11 3.79 23.37
N ILE A 109 -4.15 5.00 22.81
CA ILE A 109 -5.34 5.86 22.81
C ILE A 109 -6.23 5.48 21.62
N VAL A 110 -5.64 5.42 20.41
CA VAL A 110 -6.32 4.99 19.19
C VAL A 110 -5.37 4.16 18.33
N SER A 111 -5.88 3.05 17.79
CA SER A 111 -5.18 2.17 16.85
C SER A 111 -5.63 2.42 15.40
N PRO A 112 -4.77 2.19 14.40
CA PRO A 112 -5.10 2.42 13.01
C PRO A 112 -6.19 1.46 12.52
N HIS A 113 -7.28 2.01 11.98
CA HIS A 113 -8.40 1.24 11.47
C HIS A 113 -8.87 1.76 10.10
N TYR A 114 -9.13 0.84 9.17
CA TYR A 114 -9.64 1.14 7.83
C TYR A 114 -11.14 1.43 7.74
N LEU A 115 -11.91 1.27 8.83
CA LEU A 115 -13.36 1.56 8.84
C LEU A 115 -13.65 3.05 9.07
N GLY A 116 -12.60 3.82 9.34
CA GLY A 116 -12.72 5.23 9.63
C GLY A 116 -12.66 5.57 11.12
N LEU A 117 -12.38 6.84 11.42
CA LEU A 117 -12.47 7.39 12.77
C LEU A 117 -13.92 7.59 13.20
N SER A 118 -14.26 7.14 14.41
CA SER A 118 -15.55 7.47 15.01
C SER A 118 -15.54 8.87 15.63
N LYS A 119 -16.72 9.44 15.91
CA LYS A 119 -16.84 10.72 16.63
C LYS A 119 -16.20 10.63 18.03
N GLU A 120 -16.35 9.49 18.70
CA GLU A 120 -15.75 9.24 20.01
C GLU A 120 -14.21 9.24 19.94
N ASP A 121 -13.62 8.67 18.88
CA ASP A 121 -12.17 8.68 18.67
C ASP A 121 -11.65 10.10 18.48
N ILE A 122 -12.38 10.93 17.71
CA ILE A 122 -12.02 12.34 17.49
C ILE A 122 -12.07 13.12 18.80
N GLU A 123 -13.11 12.95 19.61
CA GLU A 123 -13.22 13.61 20.92
C GLU A 123 -12.09 13.21 21.88
N LYS A 124 -11.69 11.93 21.87
CA LYS A 124 -10.52 11.46 22.64
C LYS A 124 -9.24 12.11 22.12
N LEU A 125 -9.04 12.11 20.81
CA LEU A 125 -7.82 12.63 20.16
C LEU A 125 -7.67 14.15 20.30
N LYS A 126 -8.77 14.93 20.36
CA LYS A 126 -8.73 16.40 20.52
C LYS A 126 -7.93 16.86 21.74
N LYS A 127 -7.87 16.04 22.79
CA LYS A 127 -7.12 16.33 24.03
C LYS A 127 -5.61 16.16 23.89
N TYR A 128 -5.16 15.38 22.89
CA TYR A 128 -3.77 14.95 22.77
C TYR A 128 -3.10 15.49 21.51
N CYS A 129 -3.84 15.67 20.40
CA CYS A 129 -3.25 16.01 19.11
C CYS A 129 -4.11 16.99 18.30
N LYS A 130 -3.43 17.87 17.55
CA LYS A 130 -4.06 18.84 16.63
C LYS A 130 -4.24 18.30 15.20
N GLU A 131 -3.45 17.29 14.83
CA GLU A 131 -3.40 16.72 13.48
C GLU A 131 -3.17 15.22 13.57
N VAL A 132 -3.69 14.49 12.58
CA VAL A 132 -3.56 13.04 12.44
C VAL A 132 -3.21 12.65 11.01
N LYS A 133 -2.61 11.47 10.83
CA LYS A 133 -2.35 10.87 9.51
C LYS A 133 -3.48 9.91 9.12
N ILE A 134 -4.10 10.17 7.97
CA ILE A 134 -5.13 9.31 7.37
C ILE A 134 -4.61 8.66 6.08
N PHE A 135 -5.22 7.54 5.69
CA PHE A 135 -5.02 6.97 4.35
C PHE A 135 -5.89 7.71 3.33
N ILE A 136 -5.29 8.18 2.23
CA ILE A 136 -6.02 8.80 1.10
C ILE A 136 -6.67 7.73 0.22
N THR A 137 -5.99 6.59 0.10
CA THR A 137 -6.40 5.46 -0.74
C THR A 137 -6.05 4.16 -0.04
N TYR A 138 -6.70 3.07 -0.45
CA TYR A 138 -6.30 1.75 0.04
C TYR A 138 -4.91 1.39 -0.50
N PRO A 139 -3.93 1.02 0.36
CA PRO A 139 -2.55 0.75 -0.05
C PRO A 139 -2.38 -0.22 -1.22
N MET A 140 -3.28 -1.20 -1.34
CA MET A 140 -3.24 -2.19 -2.42
C MET A 140 -4.04 -1.82 -3.67
N ALA A 141 -4.83 -0.73 -3.66
CA ALA A 141 -5.68 -0.37 -4.80
C ALA A 141 -4.90 -0.18 -6.12
N PRO A 142 -3.70 0.44 -6.14
CA PRO A 142 -2.91 0.54 -7.36
C PRO A 142 -2.42 -0.82 -7.87
N LEU A 143 -2.12 -1.76 -6.97
CA LEU A 143 -1.71 -3.13 -7.33
C LEU A 143 -2.85 -3.93 -7.92
N ILE A 144 -4.04 -3.83 -7.32
CA ILE A 144 -5.26 -4.46 -7.82
C ILE A 144 -5.55 -3.93 -9.22
N LEU A 145 -5.45 -2.62 -9.44
CA LEU A 145 -5.65 -2.01 -10.75
C LEU A 145 -4.66 -2.52 -11.79
N VAL A 146 -3.36 -2.55 -11.49
CA VAL A 146 -2.34 -3.07 -12.43
C VAL A 146 -2.54 -4.56 -12.70
N SER A 147 -2.85 -5.35 -11.68
CA SER A 147 -3.19 -6.77 -11.84
C SER A 147 -4.40 -6.97 -12.75
N LEU A 148 -5.42 -6.13 -12.60
CA LEU A 148 -6.61 -6.15 -13.45
C LEU A 148 -6.25 -5.81 -14.91
N LEU A 149 -5.44 -4.77 -15.12
CA LEU A 149 -4.98 -4.36 -16.45
C LEU A 149 -4.13 -5.43 -17.13
N ILE A 150 -3.24 -6.10 -16.39
CA ILE A 150 -2.45 -7.24 -16.91
C ILE A 150 -3.37 -8.40 -17.27
N SER A 151 -4.36 -8.71 -16.43
CA SER A 151 -5.31 -9.80 -16.68
C SER A 151 -6.11 -9.54 -17.97
N ILE A 152 -6.61 -8.32 -18.13
CA ILE A 152 -7.31 -7.88 -19.34
C ILE A 152 -6.38 -7.93 -20.56
N ALA A 153 -5.13 -7.47 -20.44
CA ALA A 153 -4.18 -7.51 -21.55
C ALA A 153 -3.84 -8.94 -21.98
N LEU A 154 -3.67 -9.86 -21.02
CA LEU A 154 -3.45 -11.28 -21.29
C LEU A 154 -4.67 -11.94 -21.95
N GLU A 155 -5.88 -11.57 -21.55
CA GLU A 155 -7.12 -12.03 -22.19
C GLU A 155 -7.24 -11.54 -23.64
N MET A 156 -6.95 -10.25 -23.88
CA MET A 156 -6.92 -9.69 -25.24
C MET A 156 -5.85 -10.33 -26.13
N VAL A 157 -4.67 -10.65 -25.58
CA VAL A 157 -3.59 -11.32 -26.32
C VAL A 157 -3.91 -12.81 -26.52
N GLY A 158 -4.51 -13.48 -25.54
CA GLY A 158 -4.94 -14.88 -25.62
C GLY A 158 -6.02 -15.12 -26.68
N PHE A 159 -6.91 -14.15 -26.90
CA PHE A 159 -7.84 -14.15 -28.04
C PHE A 159 -7.17 -13.97 -29.41
N GLY A 160 -5.93 -13.48 -29.45
CA GLY A 160 -5.15 -13.32 -30.69
C GLY A 160 -4.38 -14.56 -31.13
N ILE A 161 -4.14 -15.53 -30.25
CA ILE A 161 -3.36 -16.75 -30.53
C ILE A 161 -4.28 -17.97 -30.76
N GLY A 162 -5.59 -17.84 -30.50
CA GLY A 162 -6.60 -18.87 -30.73
C GLY A 162 -7.16 -18.98 -32.15
N ASN A 163 -6.74 -18.12 -33.08
CA ASN A 163 -7.12 -18.17 -34.50
C ASN A 163 -5.88 -18.29 -35.39
N VAL A 164 -5.20 -19.43 -35.30
CA VAL A 164 -4.41 -19.94 -36.42
C VAL A 164 -5.14 -21.20 -36.88
N PRO A 165 -5.68 -21.24 -38.12
CA PRO A 165 -6.36 -22.42 -38.65
C PRO A 165 -5.43 -23.65 -38.74
#